data_AF-X2J6I6-F1
#
_entry.id   AF-X2J6I6-F1
#
_cell.length_a   1.000
_cell.length_b   1.000
_cell.length_c   1.000
_cell.angle_alpha   90.00
_cell.angle_beta   90.00
_cell.angle_gamma   90.00
#
_symmetry.space_group_name_H-M   'P 1'
#
loop_
_entity.id
_entity.type
_entity.pdbx_description
1 polymer ?
#
loop_
_entity_poly.entity_id
_entity_poly.type
_entity_poly.pdbx_seq_one_letter_code
_entity_poly.pdbx_strand_id
1 'polypeptide(L)'
;LEKYEQACNEFTTHVMNLLREQSRTRPITPKEIERVVQIIHKKFSSIQMQLKQSTCEAVMILRSRFLDARRKRRNFSKQASEILNEYFYSHFSNPYPSEEAK
;
A
#
# COMPACT_ATOMS: atom_id res chain seq x y z
N LEU A 1 -10.78 -9.31 -5.14
CA LEU A 1 -11.51 -8.24 -4.44
C LEU A 1 -12.97 -8.64 -4.23
N GLU A 2 -13.62 -9.15 -5.28
CA GLU A 2 -15.00 -9.63 -5.30
C GLU A 2 -15.41 -10.53 -4.10
N LYS A 3 -14.66 -11.59 -3.79
CA LYS A 3 -14.95 -12.46 -2.62
C LYS A 3 -15.00 -11.70 -1.29
N TYR A 4 -14.15 -10.68 -1.12
CA TYR A 4 -14.14 -9.86 0.09
C TYR A 4 -15.35 -8.94 0.14
N GLU A 5 -15.69 -8.29 -0.98
CA GLU A 5 -16.85 -7.42 -1.07
C GLU A 5 -18.15 -8.20 -0.85
N GLN A 6 -18.26 -9.39 -1.43
CA GLN A 6 -19.36 -10.31 -1.20
C GLN A 6 -19.49 -10.67 0.28
N ALA A 7 -18.40 -11.10 0.94
CA ALA A 7 -18.42 -11.43 2.37
C ALA A 7 -18.80 -10.22 3.25
N CYS A 8 -18.34 -9.02 2.90
CA CYS A 8 -18.71 -7.79 3.61
C CYS A 8 -20.21 -7.49 3.46
N ASN A 9 -20.77 -7.67 2.27
CA ASN A 9 -22.18 -7.46 1.99
C ASN A 9 -23.07 -8.49 2.68
N GLU A 10 -22.68 -9.77 2.65
CA GLU A 10 -23.37 -10.86 3.35
C GLU A 10 -23.39 -10.60 4.87
N PHE A 11 -22.24 -10.25 5.46
CA PHE A 11 -22.16 -9.94 6.89
C PHE A 11 -23.01 -8.72 7.27
N THR A 12 -22.94 -7.65 6.48
CA THR A 12 -23.69 -6.41 6.75
C THR A 12 -25.20 -6.65 6.64
N THR A 13 -25.63 -7.44 5.65
CA THR A 13 -27.02 -7.87 5.49
C THR A 13 -27.49 -8.70 6.68
N HIS A 14 -26.66 -9.64 7.14
CA HIS A 14 -26.96 -10.44 8.32
C HIS A 14 -27.15 -9.58 9.57
N VAL A 15 -26.25 -8.62 9.82
CA VAL A 15 -26.35 -7.71 10.96
C VAL A 15 -27.59 -6.82 10.86
N MET A 16 -27.90 -6.29 9.67
CA MET A 16 -29.12 -5.50 9.45
C MET A 16 -30.38 -6.31 9.76
N ASN A 17 -30.46 -7.56 9.31
CA ASN A 17 -31.58 -8.44 9.59
C ASN A 17 -31.69 -8.73 11.09
N LEU A 18 -30.58 -9.03 11.75
CA LEU A 18 -30.54 -9.26 13.20
C LEU A 18 -31.06 -8.06 13.99
N LEU A 19 -30.62 -6.84 13.64
CA LEU A 19 -31.05 -5.63 14.33
C LEU A 19 -32.54 -5.31 14.08
N ARG A 20 -33.07 -5.61 12.89
CA ARG A 20 -34.51 -5.50 12.59
C ARG A 20 -35.34 -6.51 13.37
N GLU A 21 -34.86 -7.74 13.54
CA GLU A 21 -35.57 -8.73 14.36
C GLU A 21 -35.55 -8.33 15.84
N GLN A 22 -34.43 -7.82 16.35
CA GLN A 22 -34.33 -7.29 17.72
C GLN A 22 -35.22 -6.07 17.97
N SER A 23 -35.50 -5.25 16.94
CA SER A 23 -36.34 -4.07 17.10
C SER A 23 -37.80 -4.41 17.46
N ARG A 24 -38.20 -5.68 17.35
CA ARG A 24 -39.52 -6.18 17.76
C ARG A 24 -39.64 -6.43 19.27
N THR A 25 -38.53 -6.71 19.95
CA THR A 25 -38.52 -7.01 21.40
C THR A 25 -38.02 -5.83 22.23
N ARG A 26 -37.27 -4.91 21.62
CA ARG A 26 -36.87 -3.64 22.23
C ARG A 26 -36.85 -2.54 21.17
N PRO A 27 -37.16 -1.28 21.52
CA PRO A 27 -37.02 -0.18 20.58
C PRO A 27 -35.58 -0.06 20.06
N ILE A 28 -35.39 -0.15 18.74
CA ILE A 28 -34.15 0.19 18.04
C ILE A 28 -34.53 1.10 16.89
N THR A 29 -33.99 2.31 16.88
CA THR A 29 -34.28 3.29 15.82
C THR A 29 -33.52 2.93 14.53
N PRO A 30 -34.05 3.26 13.33
CA PRO A 30 -33.32 3.08 12.08
C PRO A 30 -31.93 3.74 12.09
N LYS A 31 -31.81 4.90 12.74
CA LYS A 31 -30.54 5.63 12.93
C LYS A 31 -29.51 4.86 13.75
N GLU A 32 -29.93 4.01 14.68
CA GLU A 32 -29.03 3.13 15.43
C GLU A 32 -28.52 1.99 14.56
N ILE A 33 -29.39 1.40 13.75
CA ILE A 33 -29.03 0.34 12.80
C ILE A 33 -27.98 0.83 11.81
N GLU A 34 -28.22 1.99 11.19
CA GLU A 34 -27.27 2.62 10.28
C GLU A 34 -25.91 2.90 10.94
N ARG A 35 -25.91 3.43 12.17
CA ARG A 35 -24.67 3.68 12.93
C ARG A 35 -23.87 2.41 13.17
N VAL A 36 -24.53 1.31 13.53
CA VAL A 36 -23.86 0.01 13.77
C VAL A 36 -23.24 -0.51 12.47
N VAL A 37 -23.98 -0.45 11.36
CA VAL A 37 -23.48 -0.85 10.03
C VAL A 37 -22.28 0.00 9.62
N GLN A 38 -22.33 1.32 9.82
CA GLN A 38 -21.21 2.21 9.54
C GLN A 38 -19.95 1.87 10.38
N ILE A 39 -20.13 1.53 11.66
CA ILE A 39 -19.02 1.09 12.53
C ILE A 39 -18.37 -0.19 11.98
N ILE A 40 -19.19 -1.14 11.50
CA ILE A 40 -18.69 -2.38 10.89
C ILE A 40 -17.88 -2.08 9.62
N HIS A 41 -18.40 -1.24 8.71
CA HIS A 41 -17.65 -0.85 7.51
C HIS A 41 -16.31 -0.17 7.83
N LYS A 42 -16.28 0.68 8.87
CA LYS A 42 -15.02 1.30 9.34
C LYS A 42 -14.04 0.24 9.84
N LYS A 43 -14.51 -0.77 10.59
CA LYS A 43 -13.67 -1.89 11.05
C LYS A 43 -13.11 -2.70 9.88
N PHE A 44 -13.94 -3.02 8.89
CA PHE A 44 -13.50 -3.72 7.68
C PHE A 44 -12.42 -2.95 6.92
N SER A 45 -12.60 -1.64 6.76
CA SER A 45 -11.62 -0.76 6.11
C SER A 45 -10.30 -0.72 6.88
N SER A 46 -10.37 -0.64 8.22
CA SER A 46 -9.19 -0.67 9.08
C SER A 46 -8.41 -1.98 8.94
N ILE A 47 -9.10 -3.12 8.98
CA ILE A 47 -8.49 -4.44 8.83
C ILE A 47 -7.84 -4.56 7.44
N GLN A 48 -8.53 -4.13 6.38
CA GLN A 48 -8.00 -4.16 5.02
C GLN A 48 -6.72 -3.33 4.91
N MET A 49 -6.67 -2.15 5.51
CA MET A 49 -5.50 -1.29 5.53
C MET A 49 -4.33 -1.94 6.30
N GLN A 50 -4.62 -2.51 7.48
CA GLN A 50 -3.61 -3.21 8.28
C GLN A 50 -3.00 -4.40 7.55
N LEU A 51 -3.83 -5.20 6.86
CA LEU A 51 -3.34 -6.33 6.07
C LEU A 51 -2.44 -5.87 4.91
N LYS A 52 -2.83 -4.80 4.20
CA LYS A 52 -2.01 -4.21 3.13
C LYS A 52 -0.67 -3.71 3.68
N GLN A 53 -0.70 -3.01 4.81
CA GLN A 53 0.49 -2.47 5.47
C GLN A 53 1.44 -3.59 5.89
N SER A 54 0.93 -4.57 6.64
CA SER A 54 1.71 -5.72 7.10
C SER A 54 2.34 -6.50 5.95
N THR A 55 1.59 -6.70 4.86
CA THR A 55 2.11 -7.35 3.64
C THR A 55 3.22 -6.52 3.00
N CYS A 56 3.03 -5.21 2.86
CA CYS A 56 4.02 -4.30 2.29
C CYS A 56 5.31 -4.30 3.12
N GLU A 57 5.19 -4.20 4.45
CA GLU A 57 6.33 -4.24 5.38
C GLU A 57 7.11 -5.54 5.27
N ALA A 58 6.42 -6.69 5.23
CA ALA A 58 7.06 -7.99 5.04
C ALA A 58 7.84 -8.04 3.71
N VAL A 59 7.25 -7.55 2.62
CA VAL A 59 7.91 -7.47 1.31
C VAL A 59 9.13 -6.53 1.35
N MET A 60 9.04 -5.38 2.01
CA MET A 60 10.16 -4.44 2.16
C MET A 60 11.30 -5.05 2.97
N ILE A 61 11.00 -5.80 4.03
CA ILE A 61 12.00 -6.54 4.81
C ILE A 61 12.70 -7.58 3.92
N LEU A 62 11.95 -8.35 3.13
CA LEU A 62 12.53 -9.34 2.23
C LEU A 62 13.39 -8.69 1.14
N ARG A 63 12.93 -7.58 0.54
CA ARG A 63 13.70 -6.81 -0.44
C ARG A 63 15.03 -6.33 0.14
N SER A 64 14.99 -5.73 1.32
CA SER A 64 16.19 -5.24 2.01
C SER A 64 17.18 -6.38 2.27
N ARG A 65 16.69 -7.50 2.83
CA ARG A 65 17.53 -8.65 3.19
C ARG A 65 18.15 -9.37 2.00
N PHE A 66 17.42 -9.51 0.90
CA PHE A 66 17.85 -10.39 -0.20
C PHE A 66 18.25 -9.66 -1.47
N LEU A 67 17.63 -8.53 -1.81
CA LEU A 67 17.91 -7.82 -3.05
C LEU A 67 18.90 -6.68 -2.82
N ASP A 68 18.65 -5.84 -1.81
CA ASP A 68 19.50 -4.69 -1.54
C ASP A 68 20.83 -5.11 -0.89
N ALA A 69 20.82 -6.07 0.05
CA ALA A 69 22.06 -6.61 0.62
C ALA A 69 22.99 -7.26 -0.42
N ARG A 70 22.45 -7.77 -1.54
CA ARG A 70 23.24 -8.33 -2.66
C ARG A 70 23.79 -7.26 -3.60
N ARG A 71 23.25 -6.04 -3.58
CA ARG A 71 23.78 -4.91 -4.36
C ARG A 71 25.04 -4.40 -3.68
N LYS A 72 26.19 -4.97 -4.05
CA LYS A 72 27.49 -4.37 -3.71
C LYS A 72 27.60 -3.01 -4.39
N ARG A 73 27.91 -1.97 -3.62
CA ARG A 73 28.36 -0.68 -4.16
C ARG A 73 29.58 -0.96 -5.04
N ARG A 74 29.43 -0.77 -6.35
CA ARG A 74 30.55 -0.85 -7.28
C ARG A 74 31.20 0.52 -7.29
N ASN A 75 32.47 0.58 -6.88
CA ASN A 75 33.27 1.76 -7.15
C ASN A 75 33.61 1.74 -8.64
N PHE A 76 33.49 2.89 -9.30
CA PHE A 76 34.02 3.05 -10.64
C PHE A 76 35.53 2.84 -10.62
N SER A 77 36.09 2.33 -11.71
CA SER A 77 37.55 2.39 -11.89
C SER A 77 37.99 3.85 -11.94
N LYS A 78 39.27 4.11 -11.66
CA LYS A 78 39.84 5.46 -11.72
C LYS A 78 39.57 6.10 -13.10
N GLN A 79 39.82 5.34 -14.16
CA GLN A 79 39.56 5.74 -15.54
C GLN A 79 38.08 6.06 -15.80
N ALA A 80 37.15 5.22 -15.33
CA ALA A 80 35.72 5.50 -15.50
C ALA A 80 35.30 6.77 -14.74
N SER A 81 35.90 7.01 -13.56
CA SER A 81 35.65 8.24 -12.79
C SER A 81 36.21 9.48 -13.50
N GLU A 82 37.39 9.37 -14.11
CA GLU A 82 38.00 10.43 -14.91
C GLU A 82 37.16 10.79 -16.14
N ILE A 83 36.67 9.79 -16.89
CA ILE A 83 35.78 10.00 -18.05
C ILE A 83 34.48 10.71 -17.64
N LEU A 84 33.85 10.28 -16.54
CA LEU A 84 32.62 10.89 -16.05
C LEU A 84 32.85 12.35 -15.60
N ASN A 85 34.00 12.61 -14.96
CA ASN A 85 34.37 13.96 -14.55
C ASN A 85 34.66 14.85 -15.76
N GLU A 86 35.38 14.35 -16.76
CA GLU A 86 35.68 15.09 -17.99
C GLU A 86 34.41 15.46 -18.77
N TYR A 87 33.46 14.53 -18.87
CA TYR A 87 32.14 14.81 -19.45
C TYR A 87 31.42 15.93 -18.69
N PHE A 88 31.40 15.84 -17.35
CA PHE A 88 30.76 16.85 -16.51
C PHE A 88 31.37 18.25 -16.71
N TYR A 89 32.69 18.36 -16.74
CA TYR A 89 33.36 19.65 -16.92
C TYR A 89 33.24 20.21 -18.34
N SER A 90 33.17 19.36 -19.37
CA SER A 90 32.97 19.79 -20.76
C SER A 90 31.52 20.18 -21.07
N HIS A 91 30.54 19.68 -20.30
CA HIS A 91 29.12 19.94 -20.46
C HIS A 91 28.53 20.73 -19.29
N PHE A 92 29.28 21.70 -18.74
CA PHE A 92 28.89 22.44 -17.54
C PHE A 92 27.54 23.17 -17.68
N SER A 93 27.19 23.62 -18.89
CA SER A 93 25.91 24.26 -19.21
C SER A 93 24.74 23.29 -19.32
N ASN A 94 24.98 22.01 -19.60
CA ASN A 94 23.96 20.96 -19.64
C ASN A 94 24.56 19.59 -19.23
N PRO A 95 24.75 19.34 -17.93
CA PRO A 95 25.56 18.22 -17.42
C PRO A 95 24.86 16.86 -17.52
N TYR A 96 23.62 16.81 -18.00
CA TYR A 96 22.86 15.58 -18.14
C TYR A 96 22.93 15.06 -19.58
N PRO A 97 23.55 13.90 -19.83
CA PRO A 97 23.62 13.31 -21.16
C PRO A 97 22.23 12.95 -21.68
N SER A 98 21.99 13.19 -22.97
CA SER A 98 20.80 12.68 -23.67
C SER A 98 20.87 11.16 -23.82
N GLU A 99 19.76 10.52 -24.20
CA GLU A 99 19.75 9.07 -24.46
C GLU A 99 20.70 8.68 -25.61
N GLU A 100 21.00 9.57 -26.57
CA GLU A 100 22.00 9.29 -27.61
C GLU A 100 23.45 9.33 -27.10
N ALA A 101 23.69 9.99 -25.97
CA ALA A 101 25.02 10.14 -25.37
C ALA A 101 25.33 9.12 -24.26
N LYS A 102 24.37 8.25 -23.92
CA LYS A 102 24.53 7.14 -22.95
C LYS A 102 25.09 5.89 -23.60
#